data_AF-A0A537NQK4-F1
#
_entry.id   AF-A0A537NQK4-F1
#
_cell.length_a   1.000
_cell.length_b   1.000
_cell.length_c   1.000
_cell.angle_alpha   90.00
_cell.angle_beta   90.00
_cell.angle_gamma   90.00
#
_symmetry.space_group_name_H-M   'P 1'
#
loop_
_entity.id
_entity.type
_entity.pdbx_description
1 polymer ?
#
loop_
_entity_poly.entity_id
_entity_poly.type
_entity_poly.pdbx_seq_one_letter_code
_entity_poly.pdbx_strand_id
1 'polypeptide(L)'
;MIKALIAVEPSGPPVHDIENTGAPDWFKDAERTKTSGLADVPLAYDPPLTGDAKLEFVRQDKADRSDLVQCWLQKEPAHRLPSLTRIPVVIISAEASYHAAYDHCTAAYLNQAGVRNTHIRLAEFGVHGNGHMMMIEKNSVAIAGVIAQWLERQHLRERQAGR
;
A
#
# COMPACT_ATOMS: atom_id res chain seq x y z
N MET A 1 4.37 6.00 -21.65
CA MET A 1 4.73 4.87 -20.77
C MET A 1 4.81 5.38 -19.34
N ILE A 2 4.32 4.63 -18.34
CA ILE A 2 4.39 5.02 -16.92
C ILE A 2 5.83 4.85 -16.43
N LYS A 3 6.34 5.83 -15.66
CA LYS A 3 7.71 5.85 -15.13
C LYS A 3 7.80 5.53 -13.64
N ALA A 4 6.78 5.89 -12.86
CA ALA A 4 6.65 5.53 -11.47
C ALA A 4 5.18 5.63 -11.05
N LEU A 5 4.81 4.94 -9.97
CA LEU A 5 3.53 5.07 -9.30
C LEU A 5 3.76 5.61 -7.88
N ILE A 6 3.15 6.74 -7.57
CA ILE A 6 3.22 7.38 -6.25
C ILE A 6 1.83 7.26 -5.63
N ALA A 7 1.70 6.36 -4.67
CA ALA A 7 0.48 6.11 -3.91
C ALA A 7 0.55 6.89 -2.60
N VAL A 8 0.00 8.10 -2.58
CA VAL A 8 -0.12 8.93 -1.36
C VAL A 8 -1.38 8.48 -0.64
N GLU A 9 -1.23 7.69 0.43
CA GLU A 9 -2.34 7.06 1.17
C GLU A 9 -3.41 6.45 0.25
N PRO A 10 -3.04 5.40 -0.52
CA PRO A 10 -3.96 4.79 -1.47
C PRO A 10 -5.14 4.12 -0.77
N SER A 11 -6.22 3.88 -1.51
CA SER A 11 -7.31 3.01 -1.06
C SER A 11 -6.74 1.69 -0.50
N GLY A 12 -7.21 1.33 0.68
CA GLY A 12 -6.70 0.21 1.45
C GLY A 12 -7.39 0.10 2.81
N PRO A 13 -7.06 -0.94 3.60
CA PRO A 13 -6.13 -2.02 3.25
C PRO A 13 -6.70 -3.00 2.22
N PRO A 14 -5.89 -3.98 1.76
CA PRO A 14 -6.37 -5.04 0.89
C PRO A 14 -7.51 -5.85 1.53
N VAL A 15 -8.39 -6.37 0.68
CA VAL A 15 -9.54 -7.24 0.99
C VAL A 15 -10.63 -6.49 1.75
N HIS A 16 -10.41 -6.11 3.00
CA HIS A 16 -11.41 -5.42 3.83
C HIS A 16 -11.01 -3.96 4.03
N ASP A 17 -11.97 -3.04 3.99
CA ASP A 17 -11.77 -1.70 4.58
C ASP A 17 -11.74 -1.80 6.12
N ILE A 18 -11.26 -0.76 6.79
CA ILE A 18 -11.20 -0.71 8.26
C ILE A 18 -12.29 0.23 8.80
N GLU A 19 -13.10 -0.29 9.72
CA GLU A 19 -14.01 0.46 10.58
C GLU A 19 -13.26 0.84 11.87
N ASN A 20 -13.15 2.14 12.15
CA ASN A 20 -12.57 2.64 13.40
C ASN A 20 -13.63 2.58 14.51
N THR A 21 -13.48 1.62 15.43
CA THR A 21 -14.46 1.35 16.51
C THR A 21 -14.07 2.00 17.85
N GLY A 22 -12.81 2.40 18.01
CA GLY A 22 -12.29 2.92 19.28
C GLY A 22 -11.89 1.83 20.29
N ALA A 23 -11.34 2.24 21.43
CA ALA A 23 -10.85 1.30 22.44
C ALA A 23 -11.96 0.36 22.98
N PRO A 24 -11.63 -0.92 23.31
CA PRO A 24 -10.28 -1.49 23.34
C PRO A 24 -9.77 -2.05 22.00
N ASP A 25 -10.67 -2.36 21.05
CA ASP A 25 -10.33 -3.12 19.85
C ASP A 25 -9.83 -2.25 18.68
N TRP A 26 -10.09 -0.94 18.73
CA TRP A 26 -9.70 0.15 17.81
C TRP A 26 -10.11 0.00 16.33
N PHE A 27 -9.98 -1.19 15.76
CA PHE A 27 -10.15 -1.50 14.36
C PHE A 27 -11.00 -2.75 14.18
N LYS A 28 -11.91 -2.71 13.21
CA LYS A 28 -12.71 -3.85 12.79
C LYS A 28 -12.70 -3.94 11.26
N ASP A 29 -12.66 -5.15 10.73
CA ASP A 29 -12.76 -5.38 9.30
C ASP A 29 -14.19 -5.07 8.84
N ALA A 30 -14.34 -4.21 7.82
CA ALA A 30 -15.64 -3.93 7.20
C ALA A 30 -16.19 -5.18 6.49
N GLU A 31 -17.52 -5.33 6.42
CA GLU A 31 -18.14 -6.52 5.81
C GLU A 31 -17.87 -6.64 4.30
N ARG A 32 -17.75 -5.50 3.61
CA ARG A 32 -17.51 -5.46 2.17
C ARG A 32 -16.08 -5.86 1.84
N THR A 33 -15.93 -6.71 0.82
CA THR A 33 -14.63 -7.16 0.33
C THR A 33 -14.29 -6.67 -1.07
N LYS A 34 -13.00 -6.37 -1.27
CA LYS A 34 -12.38 -6.07 -2.57
C LYS A 34 -12.10 -7.37 -3.30
N THR A 35 -12.79 -7.59 -4.42
CA THR A 35 -12.76 -8.84 -5.19
C THR A 35 -11.36 -9.22 -5.69
N SER A 36 -10.53 -8.23 -6.02
CA SER A 36 -9.14 -8.41 -6.45
C SER A 36 -8.12 -8.18 -5.33
N GLY A 37 -8.55 -8.13 -4.07
CA GLY A 37 -7.70 -7.77 -2.93
C GLY A 37 -7.40 -6.27 -2.87
N LEU A 38 -6.78 -5.68 -3.89
CA LEU A 38 -6.45 -4.25 -3.92
C LEU A 38 -7.58 -3.36 -4.44
N ALA A 39 -8.57 -3.92 -5.15
CA ALA A 39 -9.63 -3.18 -5.79
C ALA A 39 -10.91 -4.02 -5.91
N ASP A 40 -12.04 -3.33 -6.06
CA ASP A 40 -13.34 -3.94 -6.31
C ASP A 40 -13.55 -4.39 -7.76
N VAL A 41 -12.62 -4.05 -8.65
CA VAL A 41 -12.64 -4.40 -10.07
C VAL A 41 -11.61 -5.50 -10.37
N PRO A 42 -11.84 -6.34 -11.40
CA PRO A 42 -10.88 -7.35 -11.81
C PRO A 42 -9.50 -6.76 -12.13
N LEU A 43 -8.45 -7.38 -11.62
CA LEU A 43 -7.06 -7.10 -11.98
C LEU A 43 -6.46 -8.25 -12.80
N ALA A 44 -5.52 -7.93 -13.69
CA ALA A 44 -4.83 -8.92 -14.50
C ALA A 44 -3.75 -9.64 -13.68
N TYR A 45 -4.15 -10.72 -13.02
CA TYR A 45 -3.28 -11.60 -12.25
C TYR A 45 -2.58 -12.66 -13.11
N ASP A 46 -1.45 -13.17 -12.62
CA ASP A 46 -0.73 -14.32 -13.16
C ASP A 46 -0.45 -15.35 -12.04
N PRO A 47 -1.00 -16.58 -12.11
CA PRO A 47 -1.87 -17.07 -13.17
C PRO A 47 -3.21 -16.31 -13.25
N PRO A 48 -3.86 -16.23 -14.42
CA PRO A 48 -5.12 -15.52 -14.57
C PRO A 48 -6.25 -16.20 -13.80
N LEU A 49 -7.14 -15.41 -13.21
CA LEU A 49 -8.40 -15.87 -12.64
C LEU A 49 -9.38 -16.11 -13.80
N THR A 50 -9.76 -17.36 -14.05
CA THR A 50 -10.67 -17.74 -15.15
C THR A 50 -12.00 -18.26 -14.62
N GLY A 51 -13.10 -17.96 -15.34
CA GLY A 51 -14.45 -18.36 -14.93
C GLY A 51 -14.83 -17.79 -13.56
N ASP A 52 -15.26 -18.67 -12.66
CA ASP A 52 -15.66 -18.32 -11.29
C ASP A 52 -14.50 -18.38 -10.27
N ALA A 53 -13.25 -18.56 -10.72
CA ALA A 53 -12.09 -18.59 -9.84
C ALA A 53 -11.94 -17.25 -9.09
N LYS A 54 -11.70 -17.33 -7.78
CA LYS A 54 -11.50 -16.17 -6.90
C LYS A 54 -10.17 -16.29 -6.19
N LEU A 55 -9.59 -15.14 -5.83
CA LEU A 55 -8.50 -15.12 -4.88
C LEU A 55 -9.00 -15.60 -3.51
N GLU A 56 -8.20 -16.44 -2.88
CA GLU A 56 -8.37 -16.78 -1.47
C GLU A 56 -7.44 -15.91 -0.64
N PHE A 57 -7.91 -15.50 0.54
CA PHE A 57 -7.16 -14.62 1.44
C PHE A 57 -7.01 -15.23 2.83
N VAL A 58 -5.91 -14.90 3.49
CA VAL A 58 -5.59 -15.30 4.86
C VAL A 58 -5.31 -14.04 5.66
N ARG A 59 -5.97 -13.91 6.81
CA ARG A 59 -5.71 -12.86 7.79
C ARG A 59 -4.53 -13.27 8.66
N GLN A 60 -3.64 -12.34 8.95
CA GLN A 60 -2.58 -12.57 9.93
C GLN A 60 -3.17 -12.92 11.30
N ASP A 61 -2.57 -13.87 12.03
CA ASP A 61 -3.00 -14.26 13.37
C ASP A 61 -2.84 -13.12 14.40
N LYS A 62 -1.84 -12.25 14.19
CA LYS A 62 -1.54 -11.10 15.05
C LYS A 62 -1.08 -9.92 14.21
N ALA A 63 -1.34 -8.71 14.68
CA ALA A 63 -0.78 -7.51 14.09
C ALA A 63 0.73 -7.42 14.35
N ASP A 64 1.45 -6.76 13.44
CA ASP A 64 2.90 -6.56 13.56
C ASP A 64 3.26 -5.68 14.77
N ARG A 65 2.35 -4.76 15.14
CA ARG A 65 2.40 -3.91 16.34
C ARG A 65 1.00 -3.61 16.85
N SER A 66 0.89 -3.15 18.10
CA SER A 66 -0.39 -2.82 18.75
C SER A 66 -1.16 -1.68 18.09
N ASP A 67 -0.48 -0.78 17.38
CA ASP A 67 -1.05 0.36 16.67
C ASP A 67 -1.36 0.07 15.19
N LEU A 68 -1.18 -1.18 14.75
CA LEU A 68 -1.40 -1.61 13.37
C LEU A 68 -2.52 -2.64 13.28
N VAL A 69 -3.20 -2.68 12.13
CA VAL A 69 -4.19 -3.72 11.83
C VAL A 69 -3.52 -5.03 11.43
N GLN A 70 -4.26 -6.14 11.57
CA GLN A 70 -3.92 -7.42 10.97
C GLN A 70 -4.15 -7.36 9.46
N CYS A 71 -3.15 -7.74 8.68
CA CYS A 71 -3.27 -7.72 7.23
C CYS A 71 -4.00 -8.94 6.68
N TRP A 72 -4.80 -8.72 5.65
CA TRP A 72 -5.27 -9.77 4.76
C TRP A 72 -4.33 -9.89 3.56
N LEU A 73 -3.77 -11.08 3.36
CA LEU A 73 -2.84 -11.42 2.28
C LEU A 73 -3.43 -12.55 1.43
N GLN A 74 -2.88 -12.79 0.24
CA GLN A 74 -3.29 -13.94 -0.57
C GLN A 74 -2.91 -15.25 0.13
N LYS A 75 -3.74 -16.27 0.00
CA LYS A 75 -3.36 -17.63 0.30
C LYS A 75 -2.27 -18.07 -0.68
N GLU A 76 -1.20 -18.66 -0.18
CA GLU A 76 -0.12 -19.16 -1.04
C GLU A 76 -0.54 -20.44 -1.82
N PRO A 77 -0.07 -20.63 -3.06
CA PRO A 77 0.82 -19.74 -3.81
C PRO A 77 0.10 -18.48 -4.31
N ALA A 78 0.68 -17.31 -4.05
CA ALA A 78 0.09 -16.03 -4.40
C ALA A 78 0.12 -15.76 -5.92
N HIS A 79 -0.96 -15.16 -6.42
CA HIS A 79 -1.02 -14.65 -7.78
C HIS A 79 -0.24 -13.33 -7.89
N ARG A 80 0.42 -13.14 -9.03
CA ARG A 80 1.27 -11.99 -9.32
C ARG A 80 0.55 -10.93 -10.14
N LEU A 81 0.99 -9.68 -10.04
CA LEU A 81 0.51 -8.56 -10.86
C LEU A 81 1.57 -8.16 -11.90
N PRO A 82 1.72 -8.92 -13.00
CA PRO A 82 2.83 -8.77 -13.95
C PRO A 82 2.95 -7.34 -14.52
N SER A 83 1.82 -6.67 -14.77
CA SER A 83 1.77 -5.32 -15.32
C SER A 83 2.39 -4.24 -14.41
N LEU A 84 2.54 -4.51 -13.11
CA LEU A 84 3.11 -3.57 -12.14
C LEU A 84 4.56 -3.90 -11.77
N THR A 85 5.06 -5.12 -12.06
CA THR A 85 6.39 -5.59 -11.64
C THR A 85 7.56 -4.73 -12.14
N ARG A 86 7.36 -4.02 -13.26
CA ARG A 86 8.37 -3.16 -13.91
C ARG A 86 8.22 -1.68 -13.56
N ILE A 87 7.21 -1.31 -12.77
CA ILE A 87 6.94 0.07 -12.38
C ILE A 87 7.46 0.26 -10.95
N PRO A 88 8.37 1.22 -10.68
CA PRO A 88 8.70 1.61 -9.32
C PRO A 88 7.45 2.12 -8.60
N VAL A 89 7.12 1.53 -7.46
CA VAL A 89 5.98 1.94 -6.63
C VAL A 89 6.45 2.48 -5.29
N VAL A 90 5.86 3.58 -4.84
CA VAL A 90 5.97 4.06 -3.45
C VAL A 90 4.58 4.24 -2.85
N ILE A 91 4.43 3.78 -1.61
CA ILE A 91 3.30 4.08 -0.73
C ILE A 91 3.80 5.08 0.30
N ILE A 92 3.05 6.16 0.52
CA ILE A 92 3.42 7.23 1.44
C ILE A 92 2.30 7.36 2.46
N SER A 93 2.65 7.33 3.74
CA SER A 93 1.72 7.46 4.85
C SER A 93 2.16 8.54 5.81
N ALA A 94 1.20 9.34 6.27
CA ALA A 94 1.38 10.35 7.30
C ALA A 94 1.05 9.78 8.68
N GLU A 95 1.77 10.21 9.73
CA GLU A 95 1.68 9.58 11.06
C GLU A 95 0.35 9.81 11.79
N ALA A 96 -0.34 10.93 11.54
CA ALA A 96 -1.62 11.25 12.16
C ALA A 96 -2.81 10.92 11.25
N SER A 97 -2.58 10.23 10.13
CA SER A 97 -3.63 9.74 9.26
C SER A 97 -4.21 8.42 9.78
N TYR A 98 -5.49 8.18 9.50
CA TYR A 98 -6.11 6.88 9.72
C TYR A 98 -5.45 5.76 8.89
N HIS A 99 -4.76 6.11 7.79
CA HIS A 99 -3.95 5.17 6.99
C HIS A 99 -2.70 4.64 7.70
N ALA A 100 -2.20 5.35 8.73
CA ALA A 100 -0.98 4.98 9.44
C ALA A 100 -1.04 3.54 9.99
N ALA A 101 -2.25 3.12 10.37
CA ALA A 101 -2.56 1.82 10.96
C ALA A 101 -2.56 0.66 9.94
N TYR A 102 -2.68 0.92 8.62
CA TYR A 102 -2.95 -0.16 7.67
C TYR A 102 -2.23 -0.10 6.31
N ASP A 103 -1.59 1.00 5.94
CA ASP A 103 -0.92 1.09 4.63
C ASP A 103 0.24 0.06 4.46
N HIS A 104 0.80 -0.45 5.58
CA HIS A 104 1.79 -1.54 5.53
C HIS A 104 1.20 -2.83 4.95
N CYS A 105 -0.11 -3.05 5.09
CA CYS A 105 -0.79 -4.20 4.49
C CYS A 105 -0.82 -4.11 2.97
N THR A 106 -1.03 -2.91 2.42
CA THR A 106 -0.94 -2.68 0.97
C THR A 106 0.48 -2.95 0.47
N ALA A 107 1.50 -2.49 1.20
CA ALA A 107 2.90 -2.76 0.87
C ALA A 107 3.22 -4.27 0.88
N ALA A 108 2.74 -4.99 1.91
CA ALA A 108 2.92 -6.44 2.04
C ALA A 108 2.22 -7.21 0.92
N TYR A 109 0.97 -6.87 0.60
CA TYR A 109 0.22 -7.50 -0.48
C TYR A 109 0.88 -7.29 -1.86
N LEU A 110 1.34 -6.07 -2.14
CA LEU A 110 2.07 -5.78 -3.38
C LEU A 110 3.36 -6.59 -3.48
N ASN A 111 4.11 -6.70 -2.38
CA ASN A 111 5.31 -7.55 -2.34
C ASN A 111 4.98 -9.01 -2.65
N GLN A 112 3.92 -9.55 -2.03
CA GLN A 112 3.44 -10.91 -2.28
C GLN A 112 3.03 -11.13 -3.74
N ALA A 113 2.39 -10.13 -4.36
CA ALA A 113 2.02 -10.13 -5.78
C ALA A 113 3.21 -9.86 -6.74
N GLY A 114 4.45 -9.86 -6.24
CA GLY A 114 5.66 -9.67 -7.04
C GLY A 114 5.96 -8.22 -7.43
N VAL A 115 5.24 -7.24 -6.85
CA VAL A 115 5.41 -5.81 -7.12
C VAL A 115 6.35 -5.21 -6.09
N ARG A 116 7.59 -4.93 -6.53
CA ARG A 116 8.57 -4.22 -5.70
C ARG A 116 8.06 -2.82 -5.37
N ASN A 117 7.94 -2.52 -4.08
CA ASN A 117 7.48 -1.23 -3.61
C ASN A 117 8.35 -0.68 -2.46
N THR A 118 8.24 0.62 -2.21
CA THR A 118 8.76 1.29 -1.02
C THR A 118 7.60 1.77 -0.17
N HIS A 119 7.61 1.53 1.13
CA HIS A 119 6.69 2.18 2.07
C HIS A 119 7.44 3.28 2.82
N ILE A 120 7.01 4.53 2.65
CA ILE A 120 7.56 5.70 3.33
C ILE A 120 6.56 6.14 4.40
N ARG A 121 7.01 6.14 5.66
CA ARG A 121 6.32 6.83 6.76
C ARG A 121 6.97 8.20 6.94
N LEU A 122 6.22 9.28 6.72
CA LEU A 122 6.79 10.64 6.69
C LEU A 122 7.58 11.01 7.96
N ALA A 123 7.13 10.52 9.12
CA ALA A 123 7.79 10.73 10.41
C ALA A 123 9.23 10.20 10.46
N GLU A 124 9.52 9.10 9.75
CA GLU A 124 10.88 8.54 9.65
C GLU A 124 11.83 9.45 8.85
N PHE A 125 11.28 10.40 8.10
CA PHE A 125 11.99 11.41 7.31
C PHE A 125 11.93 12.80 7.96
N GLY A 126 11.55 12.89 9.25
CA GLY A 126 11.49 14.13 10.00
C GLY A 126 10.31 15.04 9.64
N VAL A 127 9.31 14.52 8.91
CA VAL A 127 8.10 15.25 8.53
C VAL A 127 6.95 14.78 9.40
N HIS A 128 6.54 15.63 10.35
CA HIS A 128 5.63 15.28 11.44
C HIS A 128 4.33 16.08 11.42
N GLY A 129 3.32 15.58 12.12
CA GLY A 129 2.04 16.25 12.39
C GLY A 129 1.01 16.16 11.26
N ASN A 130 1.29 15.40 10.20
CA ASN A 130 0.45 15.35 9.01
C ASN A 130 -0.70 14.36 9.13
N GLY A 131 -1.90 14.80 8.71
CA GLY A 131 -3.06 13.93 8.47
C GLY A 131 -3.16 13.47 7.01
N HIS A 132 -4.33 12.91 6.66
CA HIS A 132 -4.57 12.29 5.35
C HIS A 132 -4.38 13.23 4.16
N MET A 133 -4.85 14.48 4.31
CA MET A 133 -4.87 15.47 3.23
C MET A 133 -3.51 16.17 3.06
N MET A 134 -2.43 15.39 2.97
CA MET A 134 -1.03 15.83 2.96
C MET A 134 -0.74 17.02 2.03
N MET A 135 -1.37 17.06 0.85
CA MET A 135 -1.11 18.08 -0.16
C MET A 135 -1.60 19.49 0.22
N ILE A 136 -2.53 19.60 1.18
CA ILE A 136 -3.05 20.90 1.68
C ILE A 136 -2.60 21.22 3.10
N GLU A 137 -1.75 20.39 3.70
CA GLU A 137 -1.17 20.64 5.02
C GLU A 137 -0.16 21.81 5.00
N LYS A 138 0.06 22.46 6.14
CA LYS A 138 0.93 23.66 6.25
C LYS A 138 2.37 23.42 5.78
N ASN A 139 2.88 22.20 5.93
CA ASN A 139 4.21 21.76 5.55
C ASN A 139 4.18 20.88 4.27
N SER A 140 3.17 21.00 3.40
CA SER A 140 3.04 20.21 2.17
C SER A 140 4.28 20.29 1.25
N VAL A 141 5.03 21.40 1.28
CA VAL A 141 6.31 21.54 0.57
C VAL A 141 7.37 20.55 1.08
N ALA A 142 7.42 20.29 2.40
CA ALA A 142 8.33 19.30 2.97
C ALA A 142 7.96 17.87 2.52
N ILE A 143 6.67 17.56 2.47
CA ILE A 143 6.15 16.27 1.97
C ILE A 143 6.50 16.09 0.50
N ALA A 144 6.27 17.13 -0.32
CA ALA A 144 6.65 17.13 -1.73
C ALA A 144 8.18 16.92 -1.90
N GLY A 145 8.99 17.46 -1.00
CA GLY A 145 10.43 17.22 -0.93
C GLY A 145 10.79 15.74 -0.73
N VAL A 146 10.11 15.04 0.18
CA VAL A 146 10.30 13.59 0.39
C VAL A 146 9.95 12.81 -0.89
N ILE A 147 8.83 13.14 -1.53
CA ILE A 147 8.38 12.54 -2.79
C ILE A 147 9.42 12.76 -3.90
N ALA A 148 9.86 14.00 -4.08
CA ALA A 148 10.84 14.37 -5.12
C ALA A 148 12.17 13.64 -4.92
N GLN A 149 12.66 13.54 -3.68
CA GLN A 149 13.88 12.78 -3.38
C GLN A 149 13.73 11.28 -3.71
N TRP A 150 12.57 10.68 -3.44
CA TRP A 150 12.33 9.28 -3.82
C TRP A 150 12.33 9.09 -5.34
N LEU A 151 11.70 10.01 -6.09
CA LEU A 151 11.68 9.99 -7.55
C LEU A 151 13.08 10.11 -8.16
N GLU A 152 13.88 11.05 -7.66
CA GLU A 152 15.26 11.24 -8.14
C GLU A 152 16.10 9.97 -7.98
N ARG A 153 15.93 9.25 -6.85
CA ARG A 153 16.57 7.95 -6.65
C ARG A 153 16.12 6.90 -7.69
N GLN A 154 14.86 6.90 -8.12
CA GLN A 154 14.41 5.97 -9.15
C GLN A 154 15.01 6.31 -10.52
N HIS A 155 15.07 7.59 -10.89
CA HIS A 155 15.73 8.04 -12.12
C HIS A 155 17.20 7.62 -12.17
N LEU A 156 17.94 7.77 -11.06
CA LEU A 156 19.33 7.33 -10.97
C LEU A 156 19.47 5.82 -11.17
N ARG A 157 18.58 5.01 -10.56
CA ARG A 157 18.57 3.55 -10.73
C ARG A 157 18.26 3.13 -12.17
N GLU A 158 17.28 3.76 -12.82
CA GLU A 158 16.98 3.49 -14.23
C GLU A 158 18.18 3.78 -15.13
N ARG A 159 18.85 4.92 -14.92
CA ARG A 159 20.05 5.28 -15.70
C ARG A 159 21.21 4.32 -15.49
N GLN A 160 21.35 3.76 -14.29
CA GLN A 160 22.37 2.76 -13.98
C GLN A 160 22.05 1.38 -14.58
N ALA A 161 20.77 1.00 -14.65
CA ALA A 161 20.34 -0.27 -15.24
C ALA A 161 20.30 -0.27 -16.78
N GLY A 162 20.26 0.91 -17.41
CA GLY A 162 20.31 1.09 -18.86
C GLY A 162 21.72 1.32 -19.43
N ARG A 163 22.77 1.14 -18.62
CA ARG A 163 24.19 1.03 -19.02
C ARG A 163 24.65 -0.39 -18.73
#